data_AF-A0A523E0I2-F1
#
_entry.id   AF-A0A523E0I2-F1
#
_cell.length_a   1.000
_cell.length_b   1.000
_cell.length_c   1.000
_cell.angle_alpha   90.00
_cell.angle_beta   90.00
_cell.angle_gamma   90.00
#
_symmetry.space_group_name_H-M   'P 1'
#
loop_
_entity.id
_entity.type
_entity.pdbx_description
1 polymer ?
#
loop_
_entity_poly.entity_id
_entity_poly.type
_entity_poly.pdbx_seq_one_letter_code
_entity_poly.pdbx_strand_id
1 'polypeptide(L)'
;MQRALRKPAAALVALFFVLRAAFRVWWHEPRMDLEELVGKLRASPTSSIPLDLDLVEAILERLLPVLPPWRTGRCVKRSLMLLDLWSRAGLTPRFHLGFLEAREGRTGHAWVSSQVPVSRSTAPAQSETLRL
;
A
#
# COMPACT_ATOMS: atom_id res chain seq x y z
N MET A 1 -4.62 20.01 -7.38
CA MET A 1 -4.55 19.68 -5.94
C MET A 1 -5.80 20.10 -5.12
N GLN A 2 -6.97 20.36 -5.74
CA GLN A 2 -8.19 20.87 -5.07
C GLN A 2 -9.37 19.87 -4.99
N ARG A 3 -9.23 18.62 -5.45
CA ARG A 3 -10.33 17.63 -5.40
C ARG A 3 -10.52 16.94 -4.04
N ALA A 4 -9.56 17.07 -3.11
CA ALA A 4 -9.56 16.34 -1.84
C ALA A 4 -10.54 16.89 -0.78
N LEU A 5 -11.15 18.07 -0.99
CA LEU A 5 -11.97 18.77 0.01
C LEU A 5 -13.49 18.64 -0.21
N ARG A 6 -13.95 17.72 -1.08
CA ARG A 6 -15.39 17.55 -1.34
C ARG A 6 -16.07 16.47 -0.48
N LYS A 7 -15.34 15.68 0.32
CA LYS A 7 -15.90 14.60 1.14
C LYS A 7 -15.14 14.44 2.47
N PRO A 8 -15.40 15.29 3.49
CA PRO A 8 -14.71 15.19 4.78
C PRO A 8 -14.89 13.81 5.42
N ALA A 9 -16.06 13.18 5.25
CA ALA A 9 -16.33 11.83 5.72
C ALA A 9 -15.39 10.78 5.11
N ALA A 10 -15.11 10.84 3.80
CA ALA A 10 -14.21 9.90 3.14
C ALA A 10 -12.77 10.06 3.63
N ALA A 11 -12.34 11.30 3.90
CA ALA A 11 -11.02 11.58 4.46
C ALA A 11 -10.87 11.05 5.90
N LEU A 12 -11.90 11.20 6.73
CA LEU A 12 -11.91 10.63 8.09
C LEU A 12 -11.89 9.11 8.08
N VAL A 13 -12.65 8.47 7.18
CA VAL A 13 -12.62 7.02 6.99
C VAL A 13 -11.22 6.58 6.55
N ALA A 14 -10.65 7.20 5.52
CA ALA A 14 -9.31 6.87 5.03
C ALA A 14 -8.26 7.05 6.13
N LEU A 15 -8.32 8.15 6.89
CA LEU A 15 -7.45 8.40 8.04
C LEU A 15 -7.57 7.31 9.10
N PHE A 16 -8.80 6.93 9.47
CA PHE A 16 -9.03 5.85 10.43
C PHE A 16 -8.36 4.54 9.99
N PHE A 17 -8.50 4.17 8.72
CA PHE A 17 -7.86 2.96 8.20
C PHE A 17 -6.33 3.07 8.17
N VAL A 18 -5.76 4.21 7.82
CA VAL A 18 -4.31 4.45 7.85
C VAL A 18 -3.77 4.32 9.29
N LEU A 19 -4.43 4.97 10.26
CA LEU A 19 -4.03 4.88 11.67
C LEU A 19 -4.14 3.45 12.20
N ARG A 20 -5.22 2.74 11.85
CA ARG A 20 -5.41 1.33 12.20
C ARG A 20 -4.33 0.44 11.60
N ALA A 21 -3.99 0.62 10.33
CA ALA A 21 -2.93 -0.13 9.66
C ALA A 21 -1.59 0.12 10.35
N ALA A 22 -1.26 1.38 10.65
CA ALA A 22 -0.04 1.74 11.37
C ALA A 22 0.04 1.11 12.75
N PHE A 23 -1.02 1.20 13.54
CA PHE A 23 -1.10 0.57 14.86
C PHE A 23 -0.92 -0.95 14.77
N ARG A 24 -1.56 -1.59 13.78
CA ARG A 24 -1.48 -3.03 13.60
C ARG A 24 -0.08 -3.49 13.21
N VAL A 25 0.57 -2.80 12.28
CA VAL A 25 1.97 -3.09 11.90
C VAL A 25 2.88 -2.90 13.10
N TRP A 26 2.75 -1.77 13.81
CA TRP A 26 3.54 -1.50 15.02
C TRP A 26 3.36 -2.54 16.13
N TRP A 27 2.13 -3.03 16.32
CA TRP A 27 1.85 -4.03 17.35
C TRP A 27 2.45 -5.41 17.01
N HIS A 28 2.46 -5.79 15.73
CA HIS A 28 2.93 -7.12 15.33
C HIS A 28 4.41 -7.18 14.97
N GLU A 29 5.01 -6.08 14.50
CA GLU A 29 6.42 -6.04 14.10
C GLU A 29 7.39 -6.53 15.18
N PRO A 30 7.27 -6.18 16.48
CA PRO A 30 8.19 -6.70 17.50
C PRO A 30 7.88 -8.14 17.96
N ARG A 31 6.81 -8.78 17.45
CA ARG A 31 6.30 -10.06 17.95
C ARG A 31 6.41 -11.21 16.94
N MET A 32 6.69 -10.92 15.68
CA MET A 32 6.56 -11.88 14.58
C MET A 32 7.64 -11.63 13.53
N ASP A 33 8.09 -12.69 12.86
CA ASP A 33 8.99 -12.54 11.72
C ASP A 33 8.28 -11.87 10.54
N LEU A 34 9.06 -11.30 9.62
CA LEU A 34 8.51 -10.51 8.50
C LEU A 34 7.56 -11.32 7.62
N GLU A 35 7.87 -12.58 7.34
CA GLU A 35 7.03 -13.46 6.52
C GLU A 35 5.66 -13.71 7.19
N GLU A 36 5.68 -13.99 8.49
CA GLU A 36 4.47 -14.19 9.28
C GLU A 36 3.64 -12.90 9.36
N LEU A 37 4.30 -11.76 9.56
CA LEU A 37 3.66 -10.44 9.53
C LEU A 37 2.98 -10.19 8.19
N VAL A 38 3.67 -10.43 7.07
CA VAL A 38 3.12 -10.27 5.71
C VAL A 38 1.91 -11.20 5.51
N GLY A 39 2.00 -12.46 5.92
CA GLY A 39 0.89 -13.40 5.88
C GLY A 39 -0.33 -12.90 6.66
N LYS A 40 -0.11 -12.41 7.87
CA LYS A 40 -1.15 -11.90 8.77
C LYS A 40 -1.81 -10.61 8.28
N LEU A 41 -1.04 -9.71 7.67
CA LEU A 41 -1.56 -8.47 7.08
C LEU A 41 -2.33 -8.75 5.79
N ARG A 42 -1.92 -9.75 4.99
CA ARG A 42 -2.66 -10.20 3.81
C ARG A 42 -3.97 -10.91 4.17
N ALA A 43 -3.98 -11.68 5.25
CA ALA A 43 -5.18 -12.35 5.76
C ALA A 43 -6.20 -11.39 6.41
N SER A 44 -6.01 -10.09 6.27
CA SER A 44 -6.95 -9.09 6.76
C SER A 44 -8.32 -9.23 6.11
N PRO A 45 -9.41 -9.26 6.89
CA PRO A 45 -10.74 -9.34 6.32
C PRO A 45 -11.04 -8.10 5.49
N THR A 46 -11.65 -8.33 4.33
CA THR A 46 -12.15 -7.27 3.45
C THR A 46 -13.16 -6.41 4.21
N SER A 47 -12.98 -5.10 4.12
CA SER A 47 -13.90 -4.13 4.70
C SER A 47 -15.15 -4.02 3.81
N SER A 48 -16.33 -3.97 4.41
CA SER A 48 -17.57 -3.61 3.71
C SER A 48 -17.65 -2.12 3.36
N ILE A 49 -16.80 -1.29 3.99
CA ILE A 49 -16.72 0.15 3.73
C ILE A 49 -15.84 0.37 2.48
N PRO A 50 -16.35 1.06 1.44
CA PRO A 50 -15.56 1.36 0.25
C PRO A 50 -14.41 2.30 0.60
N LEU A 51 -13.20 1.88 0.23
CA LEU A 51 -11.97 2.66 0.44
C LEU A 51 -11.55 3.31 -0.88
N ASP A 52 -11.40 4.63 -0.84
CA ASP A 52 -10.74 5.38 -1.91
C ASP A 52 -9.22 5.20 -1.76
N LEU A 53 -8.65 4.34 -2.60
CA LEU A 53 -7.24 3.96 -2.54
C LEU A 53 -6.32 5.17 -2.78
N ASP A 54 -6.65 6.05 -3.72
CA ASP A 54 -5.85 7.24 -4.02
C ASP A 54 -5.79 8.18 -2.79
N LEU A 55 -6.94 8.35 -2.11
CA LEU A 55 -7.01 9.17 -0.91
C LEU A 55 -6.25 8.54 0.26
N VAL A 56 -6.39 7.24 0.46
CA VAL A 56 -5.69 6.48 1.50
C VAL A 56 -4.18 6.57 1.30
N GLU A 57 -3.69 6.38 0.07
CA GLU A 57 -2.26 6.49 -0.26
C GLU A 57 -1.74 7.90 -0.04
N ALA A 58 -2.49 8.93 -0.45
CA ALA A 58 -2.11 10.32 -0.24
C ALA A 58 -2.04 10.69 1.26
N ILE A 59 -2.94 10.16 2.09
CA ILE A 59 -2.91 10.34 3.55
C ILE A 59 -1.74 9.57 4.15
N LEU A 60 -1.52 8.33 3.72
CA LEU A 60 -0.41 7.51 4.16
C LEU A 60 0.92 8.21 3.91
N GLU A 61 1.19 8.69 2.69
CA GLU A 61 2.45 9.38 2.38
C GLU A 61 2.72 10.60 3.27
N ARG A 62 1.67 11.37 3.57
CA ARG A 62 1.77 12.55 4.45
C ARG A 62 2.06 12.17 5.90
N LEU A 63 1.44 11.09 6.38
CA LEU A 63 1.57 10.67 7.77
C LEU A 63 2.73 9.71 8.01
N LEU A 64 3.27 9.09 6.96
CA LEU A 64 4.33 8.08 7.07
C LEU A 64 5.52 8.51 7.95
N PRO A 65 6.00 9.78 7.94
CA PRO A 65 7.10 10.19 8.82
C PRO A 65 6.76 10.11 10.31
N VAL A 66 5.49 10.30 10.68
CA VAL A 66 5.03 10.36 12.09
C VAL A 66 4.37 9.05 12.56
N LEU A 67 4.01 8.15 11.64
CA LEU A 67 3.39 6.87 11.98
C LEU A 67 4.42 5.84 12.47
N PRO A 68 4.10 5.06 13.52
CA PRO A 68 4.92 3.92 13.92
C PRO A 68 4.82 2.79 12.87
N PRO A 69 5.76 1.83 12.85
CA PRO A 69 6.98 1.72 13.65
C PRO A 69 8.08 2.73 13.23
N TRP A 70 8.90 3.20 14.19
CA TRP A 70 9.96 4.19 13.91
C TRP A 70 11.33 3.59 13.58
N ARG A 71 11.56 2.31 13.89
CA ARG A 71 12.84 1.62 13.67
C ARG A 71 12.93 0.93 12.30
N THR A 72 11.80 0.85 11.60
CA THR A 72 11.68 0.21 10.29
C THR A 72 11.91 1.24 9.18
N GLY A 73 12.67 0.86 8.14
CA GLY A 73 12.93 1.73 6.98
C GLY A 73 11.64 2.20 6.29
N ARG A 74 11.68 3.42 5.72
CA ARG A 74 10.49 4.07 5.12
C ARG A 74 9.80 3.20 4.07
N CYS A 75 10.56 2.54 3.20
CA CYS A 75 10.02 1.68 2.14
C CYS A 75 9.31 0.43 2.68
N VAL A 76 9.88 -0.24 3.68
CA VAL A 76 9.28 -1.41 4.33
C VAL A 76 8.02 -1.00 5.08
N LYS A 77 8.10 0.06 5.89
CA LYS A 77 6.96 0.58 6.64
C LYS A 77 5.77 0.92 5.74
N ARG A 78 6.02 1.69 4.68
CA ARG A 78 5.02 2.03 3.66
C ARG A 78 4.38 0.78 3.08
N SER A 79 5.22 -0.16 2.66
CA SER A 79 4.77 -1.38 1.99
C SER A 79 3.92 -2.26 2.90
N LEU A 80 4.28 -2.42 4.18
CA LEU A 80 3.47 -3.17 5.14
C LEU A 80 2.10 -2.51 5.40
N MET A 81 2.05 -1.17 5.50
CA MET A 81 0.77 -0.46 5.64
C MET A 81 -0.09 -0.60 4.38
N LEU A 82 0.48 -0.45 3.19
CA LEU A 82 -0.24 -0.65 1.92
C LEU A 82 -0.75 -2.09 1.78
N LEU A 83 0.03 -3.08 2.22
CA LEU A 83 -0.38 -4.48 2.21
C LEU A 83 -1.69 -4.68 3.02
N ASP A 84 -1.80 -4.13 4.23
CA ASP A 84 -3.04 -4.21 5.04
C ASP A 84 -4.19 -3.44 4.39
N LEU A 85 -3.92 -2.22 3.93
CA LEU A 85 -4.93 -1.32 3.34
C LEU A 85 -5.53 -1.90 2.04
N TRP A 86 -4.68 -2.38 1.14
CA TRP A 86 -5.10 -2.98 -0.13
C TRP A 86 -5.81 -4.31 0.10
N SER A 87 -5.38 -5.15 1.05
CA SER A 87 -6.09 -6.39 1.40
C SER A 87 -7.51 -6.10 1.91
N ARG A 88 -7.66 -5.06 2.75
CA ARG A 88 -8.97 -4.61 3.23
C ARG A 88 -9.85 -4.03 2.14
N ALA A 89 -9.26 -3.42 1.12
CA ALA A 89 -9.96 -2.97 -0.07
C ALA A 89 -10.35 -4.11 -1.02
N GLY A 90 -10.04 -5.36 -0.67
CA GLY A 90 -10.37 -6.55 -1.47
C GLY A 90 -9.39 -6.82 -2.59
N LEU A 91 -8.24 -6.15 -2.61
CA LEU A 91 -7.16 -6.48 -3.55
C LEU A 91 -6.38 -7.70 -3.06
N THR A 92 -5.56 -8.26 -3.95
CA THR A 92 -4.63 -9.37 -3.65
C THR A 92 -3.18 -8.90 -3.65
N PRO A 93 -2.76 -8.07 -2.66
CA PRO A 93 -1.44 -7.47 -2.65
C PRO A 93 -0.31 -8.48 -2.42
N ARG A 94 0.77 -8.32 -3.18
CA ARG A 94 2.05 -9.03 -3.08
C ARG A 94 3.12 -8.09 -2.55
N PHE A 95 3.77 -8.50 -1.47
CA PHE A 95 4.90 -7.79 -0.88
C PHE A 95 6.20 -8.29 -1.50
N HIS A 96 7.10 -7.37 -1.84
CA HIS A 96 8.36 -7.67 -2.49
C HIS A 96 9.51 -6.99 -1.74
N LEU A 97 10.65 -7.68 -1.71
CA LEU A 97 11.93 -7.13 -1.27
C LEU A 97 12.92 -7.29 -2.41
N GLY A 98 13.80 -6.32 -2.55
CA GLY A 98 14.83 -6.35 -3.57
C GLY A 98 15.82 -5.22 -3.40
N PHE A 99 16.58 -4.94 -4.45
CA PHE A 99 17.54 -3.86 -4.49
C PHE A 99 17.18 -2.89 -5.60
N LEU A 100 17.25 -1.60 -5.31
CA LEU A 100 17.22 -0.56 -6.33
C LEU A 100 18.64 -0.08 -6.59
N GLU A 101 18.95 0.17 -7.86
CA GLU A 101 20.17 0.86 -8.24
C GLU A 101 20.05 2.33 -7.83
N ALA A 102 20.96 2.77 -6.97
CA ALA A 102 21.12 4.15 -6.55
C ALA A 102 22.46 4.67 -7.11
N ARG A 103 22.58 6.00 -7.16
CA ARG A 103 23.78 6.69 -7.69
C ARG A 103 25.09 6.28 -6.99
N GLU A 104 25.01 5.77 -5.75
CA GLU A 104 26.14 5.38 -4.91
C GLU A 104 26.19 3.88 -4.58
N GLY A 105 25.36 3.04 -5.23
CA GLY A 105 25.36 1.58 -5.01
C GLY A 105 23.97 0.94 -5.02
N ARG A 106 23.86 -0.25 -4.45
CA ARG A 106 22.58 -0.98 -4.32
C ARG A 106 21.95 -0.71 -2.96
N THR A 107 20.72 -0.21 -2.94
CA THR A 107 19.98 0.03 -1.69
C THR A 107 18.82 -0.95 -1.59
N GLY A 108 18.69 -1.62 -0.44
CA GLY A 108 17.55 -2.48 -0.15
C GLY A 108 16.23 -1.71 -0.24
N HIS A 109 15.25 -2.27 -0.92
CA HIS A 109 13.95 -1.66 -1.15
C HIS A 109 12.82 -2.66 -0.95
N ALA A 110 11.66 -2.15 -0.55
CA ALA A 110 10.44 -2.89 -0.38
C ALA A 110 9.30 -2.18 -1.09
N TRP A 111 8.47 -2.95 -1.80
CA TRP A 111 7.30 -2.43 -2.51
C TRP A 111 6.15 -3.44 -2.46
N VAL A 112 4.94 -2.97 -2.82
CA VAL A 112 3.75 -3.80 -2.95
C VAL A 112 3.21 -3.67 -4.37
N SER A 113 2.78 -4.78 -4.95
CA SER A 113 1.98 -4.80 -6.17
C SER A 113 0.64 -5.47 -5.91
N SER A 114 -0.39 -5.15 -6.67
CA SER A 114 -1.65 -5.90 -6.66
C SER A 114 -2.03 -6.25 -8.08
N GLN A 115 -2.70 -7.39 -8.26
CA GLN A 115 -3.37 -7.66 -9.52
C GLN A 115 -4.70 -6.90 -9.49
N VAL A 116 -4.84 -5.87 -10.32
CA VAL A 116 -6.16 -5.30 -10.59
C VAL A 116 -6.91 -6.36 -11.42
N PRO A 117 -8.12 -6.78 -11.06
CA PRO A 117 -8.94 -7.61 -11.94
C PRO A 117 -9.08 -6.89 -13.28
N VAL A 118 -8.76 -7.58 -14.38
CA VAL A 118 -8.81 -7.09 -15.76
C VAL A 118 -10.23 -6.63 -16.20
N SER A 119 -11.23 -6.70 -15.32
CA SER A 119 -12.63 -6.33 -15.60
C SER A 119 -12.90 -4.81 -15.72
N ARG A 120 -11.88 -3.95 -15.78
CA ARG A 120 -12.00 -2.53 -16.19
C ARG A 120 -11.10 -2.16 -17.38
N SER A 121 -10.72 -3.14 -18.21
CA SER A 121 -10.13 -2.83 -19.53
C SER A 121 -11.23 -2.84 -20.58
N THR A 122 -12.02 -1.76 -20.63
CA THR A 122 -12.80 -1.48 -21.83
C THR A 122 -11.89 -0.70 -22.80
N ALA A 123 -11.24 -1.49 -23.66
CA ALA A 123 -10.68 -1.18 -24.98
C ALA A 123 -9.33 -0.41 -25.09
N PRO A 124 -8.63 -0.55 -26.25
CA PRO A 124 -8.33 -1.80 -26.95
C PRO A 124 -6.82 -1.95 -27.24
N ALA A 125 -6.47 -3.14 -27.75
CA ALA A 125 -5.17 -3.48 -28.31
C ALA A 125 -4.67 -2.40 -29.29
N GLN A 126 -3.44 -1.92 -29.07
CA GLN A 126 -2.64 -1.34 -30.13
C GLN A 126 -1.60 -2.37 -30.57
N SER A 127 -1.97 -3.07 -31.64
CA SER A 127 -1.07 -3.76 -32.54
C SER A 127 -0.60 -2.77 -33.60
N GLU A 128 0.63 -2.28 -33.48
CA GLU A 128 1.46 -1.71 -34.56
C GLU A 128 2.89 -2.09 -34.15
N THR A 129 3.51 -3.16 -34.63
CA THR A 129 4.01 -3.43 -35.99
C THR A 129 4.58 -2.20 -36.69
N LEU A 130 5.83 -2.36 -37.15
CA LEU A 130 6.70 -1.46 -37.93
C LEU A 130 7.72 -0.66 -37.11
N ARG A 131 9.02 -0.64 -37.46
CA ARG A 131 9.81 -1.34 -38.49
C ARG A 131 11.28 -1.00 -38.19
N LEU A 132 12.14 -2.02 -38.36
CA LEU A 132 13.60 -1.98 -38.60
C LEU A 132 14.49 -1.27 -37.57
#